data_AF-A0A959C5M9-F1
#
_entry.id   AF-A0A959C5M9-F1
#
_cell.length_a   1.000
_cell.length_b   1.000
_cell.length_c   1.000
_cell.angle_alpha   90.00
_cell.angle_beta   90.00
_cell.angle_gamma   90.00
#
_symmetry.space_group_name_H-M   'P 1'
#
loop_
_entity.id
_entity.type
_entity.pdbx_description
1 polymer ?
#
loop_
_entity_poly.entity_id
_entity_poly.type
_entity_poly.pdbx_seq_one_letter_code
_entity_poly.pdbx_strand_id
1 'polypeptide(L)'
;MKPPSPSLAQLARAEQYWREGRYRQRAVCHLFFRSVPPRSTYAIAAGLQPAADALRMPRFDVQDIQYLGSLTDAGGQLRFGEGFLNFLQRQAFQCDVDAIPEGTVCFPYQPLLRIEGPAIQCLLAEAVMLGLIGFSSLAATQAAQRARTSLDGAVEEAGLSPAYDESRAASHTLFHWTSIQQEGGDWKNTGLFADEPAIADTPVTLQARRIWAEDGKPVADILYRSDDGAPQGRYWISSQNTWLPIPQGRIENLLAPVFRNGQLARQHPPPAEARQYCLQQQARFGGGVAESYPYGLSEKLYQAWISDAALPKGYSEIP
;
A
#
# COMPACT_ATOMS: atom_id res chain seq x y z
N MET A 1 8.65 17.87 11.33
CA MET A 1 9.46 17.43 10.19
C MET A 1 8.62 17.61 8.94
N LYS A 2 9.13 18.23 7.87
CA LYS A 2 8.37 18.39 6.62
C LYS A 2 8.20 16.99 5.97
N PRO A 3 7.02 16.63 5.46
CA PRO A 3 6.83 15.32 4.83
C PRO A 3 7.73 15.17 3.58
N PRO A 4 8.01 13.93 3.14
CA PRO A 4 8.79 13.69 1.93
C PRO A 4 8.20 14.43 0.71
N SER A 5 9.04 15.22 0.04
CA SER A 5 8.62 15.97 -1.16
C SER A 5 8.61 15.07 -2.41
N PRO A 6 7.66 15.27 -3.34
CA PRO A 6 7.66 14.59 -4.63
C PRO A 6 8.94 14.89 -5.43
N SER A 7 9.37 13.94 -6.25
CA SER A 7 10.51 14.14 -7.15
C SER A 7 10.17 15.11 -8.30
N LEU A 8 11.19 15.71 -8.93
CA LEU A 8 11.00 16.56 -10.11
C LEU A 8 10.32 15.81 -11.27
N ALA A 9 10.57 14.51 -11.41
CA ALA A 9 9.91 13.68 -12.42
C ALA A 9 8.41 13.48 -12.13
N GLN A 10 8.04 13.29 -10.86
CA GLN A 10 6.63 13.24 -10.45
C GLN A 10 5.93 14.58 -10.68
N LEU A 11 6.60 15.70 -10.38
CA LEU A 11 6.07 17.03 -10.64
C LEU A 11 5.88 17.31 -12.14
N ALA A 12 6.83 16.90 -12.99
CA ALA A 12 6.70 17.03 -14.44
C ALA A 12 5.52 16.21 -14.98
N ARG A 13 5.32 14.99 -14.46
CA ARG A 13 4.15 14.16 -14.81
C ARG A 13 2.84 14.79 -14.31
N ALA A 14 2.82 15.39 -13.12
CA ALA A 14 1.66 16.13 -12.63
C ALA A 14 1.33 17.35 -13.51
N GLU A 15 2.35 18.10 -13.96
CA GLU A 15 2.17 19.21 -14.89
C GLU A 15 1.61 18.76 -16.23
N GLN A 16 2.07 17.63 -16.75
CA GLN A 16 1.52 17.04 -17.97
C GLN A 16 0.02 16.74 -17.81
N TYR A 17 -0.39 16.08 -16.72
CA TYR A 17 -1.80 15.83 -16.42
C TYR A 17 -2.61 17.14 -16.31
N TRP A 18 -2.02 18.17 -15.72
CA TRP A 18 -2.65 19.48 -15.58
C TRP A 18 -2.84 20.16 -16.95
N ARG A 19 -1.81 20.17 -17.80
CA ARG A 19 -1.83 20.74 -19.16
C ARG A 19 -2.82 20.02 -20.08
N GLU A 20 -2.97 18.71 -19.93
CA GLU A 20 -3.94 17.89 -20.65
C GLU A 20 -5.38 18.06 -20.12
N GLY A 21 -5.62 18.88 -19.09
CA GLY A 21 -6.95 19.06 -18.50
C GLY A 21 -7.41 17.87 -17.63
N ARG A 22 -6.53 16.89 -17.39
CA ARG A 22 -6.81 15.63 -16.67
C ARG A 22 -6.59 15.72 -15.16
N TYR A 23 -6.47 16.94 -14.61
CA TYR A 23 -6.25 17.16 -13.18
C TYR A 23 -7.41 16.68 -12.28
N ARG A 24 -8.62 16.50 -12.83
CA ARG A 24 -9.79 15.91 -12.13
C ARG A 24 -10.01 14.43 -12.42
N GLN A 25 -9.23 13.84 -13.32
CA GLN A 25 -9.34 12.42 -13.64
C GLN A 25 -9.17 11.60 -12.36
N ARG A 26 -10.06 10.66 -12.07
CA ARG A 26 -9.93 9.83 -10.86
C ARG A 26 -8.94 8.69 -11.09
N ALA A 27 -8.20 8.35 -10.04
CA ALA A 27 -7.30 7.21 -10.00
C ALA A 27 -7.46 6.45 -8.69
N VAL A 28 -7.21 5.15 -8.74
CA VAL A 28 -7.03 4.29 -7.56
C VAL A 28 -5.58 3.84 -7.52
N CYS A 29 -4.94 4.02 -6.37
CA CYS A 29 -3.57 3.59 -6.12
C CYS A 29 -3.51 2.74 -4.85
N HIS A 30 -2.59 1.78 -4.85
CA HIS A 30 -2.38 0.88 -3.71
C HIS A 30 -0.90 0.84 -3.33
N LEU A 31 -0.66 0.76 -2.02
CA LEU A 31 0.66 0.50 -1.45
C LEU A 31 0.72 -0.98 -1.02
N PHE A 32 1.69 -1.72 -1.55
CA PHE A 32 1.93 -3.13 -1.22
C PHE A 32 3.38 -3.33 -0.77
N PHE A 33 3.69 -4.53 -0.28
CA PHE A 33 5.07 -5.00 -0.17
C PHE A 33 5.18 -6.42 -0.75
N ARG A 34 6.33 -6.73 -1.34
CA ARG A 34 6.55 -8.01 -2.05
C ARG A 34 7.11 -9.11 -1.18
N SER A 35 7.89 -8.74 -0.18
CA SER A 35 8.59 -9.68 0.66
C SER A 35 8.86 -9.09 2.03
N VAL A 36 9.08 -9.98 2.98
CA VAL A 36 9.42 -9.65 4.35
C VAL A 36 10.94 -9.78 4.55
N PRO A 37 11.52 -9.13 5.57
CA PRO A 37 12.93 -9.28 5.89
C PRO A 37 13.30 -10.75 6.17
N PRO A 38 14.54 -11.17 5.92
CA PRO A 38 15.02 -12.50 6.26
C PRO A 38 14.73 -12.87 7.72
N ARG A 39 14.27 -14.11 7.94
CA ARG A 39 13.84 -14.64 9.26
C ARG A 39 12.62 -13.93 9.87
N SER A 40 11.91 -13.13 9.08
CA SER A 40 10.52 -12.74 9.37
C SER A 40 9.58 -13.53 8.47
N THR A 41 8.40 -13.81 8.98
CA THR A 41 7.33 -14.58 8.31
C THR A 41 6.13 -13.70 7.95
N TYR A 42 6.11 -12.48 8.48
CA TYR A 42 5.10 -11.45 8.24
C TYR A 42 5.73 -10.06 8.38
N ALA A 43 5.00 -9.05 7.92
CA ALA A 43 5.28 -7.64 8.18
C ALA A 43 4.31 -7.07 9.23
N ILE A 44 4.67 -5.94 9.83
CA ILE A 44 3.80 -5.17 10.72
C ILE A 44 3.50 -3.84 10.06
N ALA A 45 2.22 -3.53 9.85
CA ALA A 45 1.80 -2.23 9.33
C ALA A 45 2.16 -1.12 10.34
N ALA A 46 2.90 -0.10 9.92
CA ALA A 46 3.25 1.04 10.75
C ALA A 46 3.44 2.32 9.93
N GLY A 47 3.47 3.47 10.62
CA GLY A 47 3.65 4.78 9.99
C GLY A 47 2.37 5.41 9.45
N LEU A 48 1.20 4.87 9.81
CA LEU A 48 -0.08 5.36 9.32
C LEU A 48 -0.39 6.76 9.88
N GLN A 49 -0.15 6.99 11.17
CA GLN A 49 -0.36 8.31 11.78
C GLN A 49 0.48 9.42 11.11
N PRO A 50 1.83 9.32 11.00
CA PRO A 50 2.61 10.36 10.34
C PRO A 50 2.25 10.51 8.84
N ALA A 51 1.86 9.43 8.17
CA ALA A 51 1.38 9.50 6.78
C ALA A 51 0.05 10.29 6.67
N ALA A 52 -0.89 10.07 7.59
CA ALA A 52 -2.14 10.82 7.65
C ALA A 52 -1.91 12.29 8.00
N ASP A 53 -0.98 12.59 8.92
CA ASP A 53 -0.60 13.96 9.27
C ASP A 53 0.00 14.69 8.05
N ALA A 54 0.87 14.01 7.30
CA ALA A 54 1.48 14.54 6.09
C ALA A 54 0.45 14.85 4.98
N LEU A 55 -0.60 14.04 4.85
CA LEU A 55 -1.67 14.26 3.86
C LEU A 55 -2.57 15.47 4.21
N ARG A 56 -2.67 15.84 5.49
CA ARG A 56 -3.47 16.99 5.95
C ARG A 56 -2.77 18.34 5.77
N MET A 57 -1.44 18.34 5.75
CA MET A 57 -0.66 19.57 5.66
C MET A 57 -0.64 20.10 4.21
N PRO A 58 -0.60 21.43 4.01
CA PRO A 58 -0.29 22.01 2.71
C PRO A 58 1.04 21.44 2.21
N ARG A 59 1.03 20.83 1.01
CA ARG A 59 2.23 20.16 0.48
C ARG A 59 3.28 21.15 -0.02
N PHE A 60 2.85 22.29 -0.56
CA PHE A 60 3.72 23.30 -1.16
C PHE A 60 3.50 24.63 -0.44
N ASP A 61 4.51 25.05 0.31
CA ASP A 61 4.55 26.38 0.90
C ASP A 61 5.12 27.41 -0.09
N VAL A 62 5.20 28.67 0.33
CA VAL A 62 5.72 29.76 -0.52
C VAL A 62 7.18 29.52 -0.95
N GLN A 63 8.00 28.91 -0.08
CA GLN A 63 9.40 28.64 -0.38
C GLN A 63 9.52 27.53 -1.42
N ASP A 64 8.68 26.50 -1.35
CA ASP A 64 8.63 25.44 -2.36
C ASP A 64 8.27 26.01 -3.74
N ILE A 65 7.24 26.88 -3.79
CA ILE A 65 6.80 27.49 -5.04
C ILE A 65 7.89 28.38 -5.64
N GLN A 66 8.58 29.17 -4.81
CA GLN A 66 9.70 30.00 -5.26
C GLN A 66 10.86 29.15 -5.79
N TYR A 67 11.22 28.08 -5.06
CA TYR A 67 12.26 27.16 -5.49
C TYR A 67 11.91 26.51 -6.82
N LEU A 68 10.72 25.91 -6.94
CA LEU A 68 10.27 25.27 -8.19
C LEU A 68 10.18 26.26 -9.36
N GLY A 69 9.78 27.51 -9.09
CA GLY A 69 9.74 28.59 -10.07
C GLY A 69 11.10 29.12 -10.51
N SER A 70 12.17 28.82 -9.78
CA SER A 70 13.55 29.15 -10.18
C SER A 70 14.26 28.06 -11.00
N LEU A 71 13.70 26.85 -11.05
CA LEU A 71 14.33 25.72 -11.71
C LEU A 71 14.26 25.87 -13.22
N THR A 72 15.40 25.66 -13.89
CA THR A 72 15.48 25.60 -15.35
C THR A 72 15.72 24.18 -15.87
N ASP A 73 15.38 23.94 -17.12
CA ASP A 73 15.83 22.78 -17.87
C ASP A 73 17.24 22.99 -18.46
N ALA A 74 17.73 22.02 -19.23
CA ALA A 74 19.05 22.09 -19.87
C ALA A 74 19.17 23.23 -20.91
N GLY A 75 18.05 23.73 -21.43
CA GLY A 75 17.99 24.84 -22.38
C GLY A 75 17.85 26.22 -21.71
N GLY A 76 17.87 26.29 -20.37
CA GLY A 76 17.70 27.54 -19.62
C GLY A 76 16.26 28.05 -19.56
N GLN A 77 15.27 27.26 -20.01
CA GLN A 77 13.86 27.58 -19.88
C GLN A 77 13.35 27.17 -18.50
N LEU A 78 12.36 27.90 -17.96
CA LEU A 78 11.71 27.53 -16.70
C LEU A 78 11.10 26.13 -16.82
N ARG A 79 11.42 25.28 -15.85
CA ARG A 79 10.97 23.88 -15.83
C ARG A 79 9.47 23.75 -15.60
N PHE A 80 8.87 24.66 -14.83
CA PHE A 80 7.46 24.63 -14.46
C PHE A 80 6.81 25.99 -14.74
N GLY A 81 5.62 25.99 -15.33
CA GLY A 81 4.88 27.22 -15.59
C GLY A 81 4.19 27.78 -14.35
N GLU A 82 4.05 29.12 -14.27
CA GLU A 82 3.39 29.81 -13.14
C GLU A 82 1.96 29.31 -12.89
N GLY A 83 1.21 28.98 -13.94
CA GLY A 83 -0.15 28.44 -13.82
C GLY A 83 -0.19 27.12 -13.07
N PHE A 84 0.77 26.22 -13.33
CA PHE A 84 0.89 24.94 -12.64
C PHE A 84 1.35 25.13 -11.18
N LEU A 85 2.30 26.04 -10.94
CA LEU A 85 2.75 26.36 -9.58
C LEU A 85 1.62 26.94 -8.71
N ASN A 86 0.81 27.86 -9.27
CA ASN A 86 -0.40 28.36 -8.62
C ASN A 86 -1.42 27.25 -8.34
N PHE A 87 -1.55 26.29 -9.28
CA PHE A 87 -2.40 25.12 -9.08
C PHE A 87 -1.92 24.24 -7.91
N LEU A 88 -0.61 23.98 -7.79
CA LEU A 88 -0.02 23.18 -6.70
C LEU A 88 -0.27 23.82 -5.34
N GLN A 89 -0.08 25.13 -5.23
CA GLN A 89 -0.24 25.86 -3.96
C GLN A 89 -1.69 25.85 -3.44
N ARG A 90 -2.68 25.77 -4.34
CA ARG A 90 -4.10 25.86 -4.01
C ARG A 90 -4.79 24.51 -3.84
N GLN A 91 -4.05 23.40 -3.90
CA GLN A 91 -4.63 22.07 -3.73
C GLN A 91 -5.13 21.85 -2.31
N ALA A 92 -6.40 21.49 -2.17
CA ALA A 92 -6.92 20.85 -0.97
C ALA A 92 -6.92 19.32 -1.20
N PHE A 93 -6.46 18.56 -0.21
CA PHE A 93 -6.53 17.10 -0.28
C PHE A 93 -8.00 16.65 -0.33
N GLN A 94 -8.36 15.81 -1.30
CA GLN A 94 -9.74 15.39 -1.56
C GLN A 94 -9.86 13.87 -1.75
N CYS A 95 -8.78 13.11 -1.56
CA CYS A 95 -8.83 11.66 -1.76
C CYS A 95 -9.53 10.95 -0.59
N ASP A 96 -10.14 9.81 -0.93
CA ASP A 96 -10.47 8.75 0.00
C ASP A 96 -9.22 7.91 0.26
N VAL A 97 -9.02 7.53 1.52
CA VAL A 97 -7.91 6.68 1.93
C VAL A 97 -8.43 5.58 2.81
N ASP A 98 -8.07 4.34 2.51
CA ASP A 98 -8.27 3.17 3.37
C ASP A 98 -6.92 2.55 3.66
N ALA A 99 -6.68 2.14 4.90
CA ALA A 99 -5.40 1.54 5.28
C ALA A 99 -5.58 0.46 6.33
N ILE A 100 -4.63 -0.47 6.35
CA ILE A 100 -4.51 -1.44 7.43
C ILE A 100 -4.12 -0.68 8.72
N PRO A 101 -4.83 -0.91 9.85
CA PRO A 101 -4.50 -0.28 11.11
C PRO A 101 -3.07 -0.56 11.56
N GLU A 102 -2.45 0.44 12.19
CA GLU A 102 -1.10 0.34 12.75
C GLU A 102 -1.00 -0.78 13.79
N GLY A 103 0.09 -1.56 13.73
CA GLY A 103 0.31 -2.75 14.55
C GLY A 103 -0.29 -4.04 13.99
N THR A 104 -1.03 -4.00 12.88
CA THR A 104 -1.58 -5.21 12.26
C THR A 104 -0.48 -6.05 11.61
N VAL A 105 -0.53 -7.37 11.81
CA VAL A 105 0.28 -8.35 11.08
C VAL A 105 -0.21 -8.45 9.63
N CYS A 106 0.68 -8.36 8.65
CA CYS A 106 0.38 -8.33 7.22
C CYS A 106 1.25 -9.33 6.44
N PHE A 107 0.76 -9.75 5.28
CA PHE A 107 1.42 -10.68 4.37
C PHE A 107 1.71 -10.05 3.01
N PRO A 108 2.73 -10.54 2.28
CA PRO A 108 3.06 -10.05 0.95
C PRO A 108 1.86 -9.93 0.02
N TYR A 109 1.87 -8.90 -0.83
CA TYR A 109 0.82 -8.58 -1.80
C TYR A 109 -0.55 -8.20 -1.22
N GLN A 110 -0.67 -8.09 0.11
CA GLN A 110 -1.81 -7.41 0.72
C GLN A 110 -1.62 -5.89 0.61
N PRO A 111 -2.67 -5.14 0.22
CA PRO A 111 -2.58 -3.69 0.18
C PRO A 111 -2.52 -3.15 1.61
N LEU A 112 -1.40 -2.53 1.97
CA LEU A 112 -1.26 -1.79 3.23
C LEU A 112 -2.14 -0.54 3.25
N LEU A 113 -2.29 0.09 2.08
CA LEU A 113 -3.05 1.31 1.91
C LEU A 113 -3.62 1.41 0.49
N ARG A 114 -4.78 2.05 0.38
CA ARG A 114 -5.46 2.43 -0.86
C ARG A 114 -5.76 3.92 -0.84
N ILE A 115 -5.48 4.61 -1.95
CA ILE A 115 -5.88 6.00 -2.20
C ILE A 115 -6.77 6.01 -3.43
N GLU A 116 -7.92 6.66 -3.31
CA GLU A 116 -8.82 6.92 -4.44
C GLU A 116 -9.14 8.41 -4.50
N GLY A 117 -8.97 9.05 -5.66
CA GLY A 117 -9.24 10.48 -5.81
C GLY A 117 -8.63 11.08 -7.08
N PRO A 118 -8.44 12.41 -7.13
CA PRO A 118 -7.82 13.06 -8.28
C PRO A 118 -6.42 12.51 -8.57
N ALA A 119 -6.15 12.17 -9.82
CA ALA A 119 -4.94 11.51 -10.30
C ALA A 119 -3.66 12.23 -9.85
N ILE A 120 -3.62 13.55 -9.96
CA ILE A 120 -2.45 14.34 -9.50
C ILE A 120 -2.25 14.20 -7.99
N GLN A 121 -3.31 14.19 -7.18
CA GLN A 121 -3.18 14.02 -5.74
C GLN A 121 -2.70 12.62 -5.36
N CYS A 122 -3.17 11.59 -6.07
CA CYS A 122 -2.66 10.23 -5.91
C CYS A 122 -1.17 10.14 -6.29
N LEU A 123 -0.75 10.81 -7.38
CA LEU A 123 0.65 10.88 -7.81
C LEU A 123 1.55 11.50 -6.72
N LEU A 124 1.11 12.63 -6.17
CA LEU A 124 1.90 13.37 -5.18
C LEU A 124 1.87 12.71 -3.80
N ALA A 125 0.90 11.83 -3.52
CA ALA A 125 0.85 11.04 -2.30
C ALA A 125 1.85 9.87 -2.30
N GLU A 126 2.22 9.36 -3.47
CA GLU A 126 3.13 8.22 -3.66
C GLU A 126 4.41 8.33 -2.81
N ALA A 127 5.16 9.43 -2.96
CA ALA A 127 6.44 9.63 -2.26
C ALA A 127 6.27 9.62 -0.73
N VAL A 128 5.18 10.24 -0.25
CA VAL A 128 4.86 10.29 1.19
C VAL A 128 4.52 8.90 1.72
N MET A 129 3.71 8.14 0.97
CA MET A 129 3.27 6.80 1.41
C MET A 129 4.43 5.79 1.38
N LEU A 130 5.23 5.77 0.31
CA LEU A 130 6.41 4.91 0.19
C LEU A 130 7.41 5.18 1.31
N GLY A 131 7.71 6.46 1.54
CA GLY A 131 8.66 6.86 2.59
C GLY A 131 8.14 6.51 3.98
N LEU A 132 6.95 6.99 4.36
CA LEU A 132 6.50 6.89 5.75
C LEU A 132 6.01 5.50 6.11
N ILE A 133 5.13 4.89 5.30
CA ILE A 133 4.54 3.58 5.62
C ILE A 133 5.51 2.46 5.32
N GLY A 134 6.19 2.52 4.16
CA GLY A 134 7.17 1.51 3.76
C GLY A 134 8.32 1.37 4.77
N PHE A 135 8.97 2.49 5.12
CA PHE A 135 10.04 2.50 6.11
C PHE A 135 9.57 2.09 7.50
N SER A 136 8.48 2.68 7.99
CA SER A 136 7.99 2.39 9.35
C SER A 136 7.59 0.93 9.49
N SER A 137 6.95 0.34 8.49
CA SER A 137 6.55 -1.07 8.51
C SER A 137 7.76 -2.00 8.52
N LEU A 138 8.80 -1.68 7.74
CA LEU A 138 10.06 -2.41 7.75
C LEU A 138 10.74 -2.33 9.13
N ALA A 139 10.84 -1.13 9.69
CA ALA A 139 11.46 -0.90 11.00
C ALA A 139 10.71 -1.63 12.13
N ALA A 140 9.37 -1.55 12.14
CA ALA A 140 8.53 -2.25 13.10
C ALA A 140 8.71 -3.77 13.02
N THR A 141 8.77 -4.30 11.79
CA THR A 141 8.98 -5.74 11.54
C THR A 141 10.31 -6.23 12.07
N GLN A 142 11.40 -5.50 11.82
CA GLN A 142 12.72 -5.85 12.34
C GLN A 142 12.80 -5.75 13.87
N ALA A 143 12.19 -4.72 14.46
CA ALA A 143 12.12 -4.57 15.91
C ALA A 143 11.38 -5.76 16.57
N ALA A 144 10.25 -6.18 16.00
CA ALA A 144 9.51 -7.34 16.46
C ALA A 144 10.31 -8.64 16.30
N GLN A 145 10.99 -8.81 15.18
CA GLN A 145 11.87 -9.96 14.94
C GLN A 145 12.96 -10.06 16.00
N ARG A 146 13.63 -8.96 16.32
CA ARG A 146 14.68 -8.91 17.36
C ARG A 146 14.14 -9.19 18.75
N ALA A 147 12.98 -8.64 19.08
CA ALA A 147 12.32 -8.92 20.35
C ALA A 147 12.04 -10.42 20.52
N ARG A 148 11.59 -11.10 19.46
CA ARG A 148 11.40 -12.56 19.48
C ARG A 148 12.73 -13.30 19.69
N THR A 149 13.77 -12.99 18.94
CA THR A 149 15.08 -13.67 19.08
C THR A 149 15.77 -13.38 20.42
N SER A 150 15.50 -12.22 21.04
CA SER A 150 16.04 -11.87 22.36
C SER A 150 15.41 -12.67 23.50
N LEU A 151 14.15 -13.10 23.35
CA LEU A 151 13.50 -14.01 24.29
C LEU A 151 14.11 -15.43 24.23
N ASP A 152 14.68 -15.81 23.08
CA ASP A 152 15.36 -17.10 22.85
C ASP A 152 16.87 -17.08 23.22
N GLY A 153 17.38 -15.99 23.81
CA GLY A 153 18.70 -15.98 24.48
C GLY A 153 19.86 -15.26 23.76
N ALA A 154 19.63 -14.48 22.71
CA ALA A 154 20.69 -13.66 22.08
C ALA A 154 20.32 -12.17 22.10
N VAL A 155 21.04 -11.37 22.90
CA VAL A 155 20.91 -9.91 22.95
C VAL A 155 22.07 -9.28 22.19
N GLU A 156 21.77 -8.65 21.05
CA GLU A 156 22.57 -7.54 20.54
C GLU A 156 21.63 -6.34 20.35
N GLU A 157 21.81 -5.30 21.17
CA GLU A 157 21.29 -3.96 20.88
C GLU A 157 22.05 -3.41 19.69
N ALA A 158 21.52 -3.60 18.49
CA ALA A 158 21.97 -2.89 17.30
C ALA A 158 20.82 -2.04 16.78
N GLY A 159 21.09 -0.84 16.27
CA GLY A 159 20.12 -0.03 15.50
C GLY A 159 19.57 -0.78 14.29
N LEU A 160 18.74 -0.15 13.44
CA LEU A 160 18.30 -0.76 12.17
C LEU A 160 19.50 -1.42 11.47
N SER A 161 19.33 -2.65 10.96
CA SER A 161 20.44 -3.30 10.29
C SER A 161 20.96 -2.36 9.18
N PRO A 162 22.27 -2.06 9.10
CA PRO A 162 22.82 -1.25 8.01
C PRO A 162 22.49 -1.81 6.62
N ALA A 163 22.15 -3.10 6.56
CA ALA A 163 21.66 -3.78 5.38
C ALA A 163 20.22 -3.38 4.97
N TYR A 164 19.50 -2.52 5.71
CA TYR A 164 18.11 -2.14 5.45
C TYR A 164 17.88 -0.66 5.82
N ASP A 165 18.41 0.24 5.00
CA ASP A 165 18.15 1.68 5.06
C ASP A 165 16.81 2.04 4.37
N GLU A 166 16.48 3.33 4.34
CA GLU A 166 15.30 3.88 3.62
C GLU A 166 15.26 3.46 2.14
N SER A 167 16.44 3.32 1.50
CA SER A 167 16.57 2.90 0.09
C SER A 167 16.07 1.46 -0.14
N ARG A 168 16.33 0.55 0.81
CA ARG A 168 15.80 -0.82 0.73
C ARG A 168 14.35 -0.93 1.18
N ALA A 169 13.87 -0.11 2.11
CA ALA A 169 12.43 -0.04 2.38
C ALA A 169 11.62 0.27 1.10
N ALA A 170 12.16 1.16 0.26
CA ALA A 170 11.61 1.51 -1.04
C ALA A 170 11.74 0.40 -2.10
N SER A 171 12.69 -0.55 -1.97
CA SER A 171 12.80 -1.69 -2.90
C SER A 171 11.84 -2.84 -2.57
N HIS A 172 11.39 -2.92 -1.32
CA HIS A 172 10.44 -3.94 -0.84
C HIS A 172 8.97 -3.47 -0.90
N THR A 173 8.73 -2.16 -0.84
CA THR A 173 7.40 -1.55 -0.89
C THR A 173 7.14 -0.97 -2.27
N LEU A 174 5.93 -1.14 -2.77
CA LEU A 174 5.50 -0.62 -4.07
C LEU A 174 4.29 0.26 -3.89
N PHE A 175 4.26 1.38 -4.59
CA PHE A 175 3.07 2.20 -4.75
C PHE A 175 2.68 2.14 -6.22
N HIS A 176 1.48 1.66 -6.49
CA HIS A 176 1.06 1.38 -7.85
C HIS A 176 -0.30 1.98 -8.17
N TRP A 177 -0.42 2.54 -9.36
CA TRP A 177 -1.69 2.96 -9.93
C TRP A 177 -2.39 1.72 -10.45
N THR A 178 -3.45 1.29 -9.78
CA THR A 178 -4.19 0.10 -10.19
C THR A 178 -5.31 0.43 -11.15
N SER A 179 -5.82 1.67 -11.14
CA SER A 179 -6.95 2.05 -11.99
C SER A 179 -6.97 3.54 -12.28
N ILE A 180 -7.44 3.91 -13.47
CA ILE A 180 -7.66 5.28 -13.89
C ILE A 180 -8.99 5.41 -14.65
N GLN A 181 -9.79 6.39 -14.26
CA GLN A 181 -11.10 6.63 -14.84
C GLN A 181 -10.96 7.28 -16.23
N GLN A 182 -11.64 6.73 -17.23
CA GLN A 182 -11.69 7.25 -18.59
C GLN A 182 -12.76 8.36 -18.72
N GLU A 183 -12.76 9.09 -19.83
CA GLU A 183 -13.71 10.19 -20.09
C GLU A 183 -15.19 9.73 -20.09
N GLY A 184 -15.46 8.43 -20.31
CA GLY A 184 -16.80 7.84 -20.22
C GLY A 184 -17.23 7.42 -18.80
N GLY A 185 -16.39 7.61 -17.78
CA GLY A 185 -16.66 7.18 -16.41
C GLY A 185 -16.21 5.74 -16.10
N ASP A 186 -15.94 4.94 -17.14
CA ASP A 186 -15.40 3.59 -17.01
C ASP A 186 -13.98 3.61 -16.42
N TRP A 187 -13.68 2.60 -15.61
CA TRP A 187 -12.35 2.43 -15.04
C TRP A 187 -11.49 1.52 -15.90
N LYS A 188 -10.27 1.98 -16.22
CA LYS A 188 -9.27 1.18 -16.92
C LYS A 188 -8.13 0.83 -15.97
N ASN A 189 -7.69 -0.42 -15.96
CA ASN A 189 -6.47 -0.81 -15.25
C ASN A 189 -5.22 -0.26 -15.98
N THR A 190 -4.18 0.01 -15.23
CA THR A 190 -2.90 0.53 -15.71
C THR A 190 -1.78 -0.52 -15.74
N GLY A 191 -2.10 -1.81 -15.51
CA GLY A 191 -1.21 -2.98 -15.64
C GLY A 191 -0.25 -3.18 -14.45
N LEU A 192 0.01 -4.43 -14.04
CA LEU A 192 0.95 -4.83 -12.96
C LEU A 192 1.71 -6.12 -13.30
N PHE A 193 3.05 -6.08 -13.13
CA PHE A 193 4.05 -7.16 -12.98
C PHE A 193 3.88 -8.52 -13.71
N ALA A 194 4.92 -8.95 -14.43
CA ALA A 194 4.93 -10.18 -15.22
C ALA A 194 5.27 -11.48 -14.44
N ASP A 195 5.76 -11.40 -13.18
CA ASP A 195 6.55 -12.51 -12.60
C ASP A 195 5.99 -13.16 -11.31
N GLU A 196 4.90 -12.67 -10.72
CA GLU A 196 4.22 -13.24 -9.52
C GLU A 196 2.72 -12.92 -9.63
N PRO A 197 1.77 -13.46 -8.79
CA PRO A 197 0.34 -13.27 -8.99
C PRO A 197 -0.01 -11.78 -9.08
N ALA A 198 -0.05 -11.32 -10.31
CA ALA A 198 -0.31 -9.98 -10.67
C ALA A 198 -1.75 -9.75 -10.30
N ILE A 199 -2.07 -8.62 -9.70
CA ILE A 199 -3.46 -8.19 -9.71
C ILE A 199 -3.63 -7.54 -11.09
N ALA A 200 -3.74 -8.38 -12.11
CA ALA A 200 -3.84 -7.98 -13.51
C ALA A 200 -5.24 -7.47 -13.86
N ASP A 201 -5.24 -6.57 -14.85
CA ASP A 201 -6.26 -5.83 -15.63
C ASP A 201 -7.70 -5.54 -15.18
N THR A 202 -8.09 -5.81 -13.94
CA THR A 202 -9.41 -5.37 -13.46
C THR A 202 -9.31 -4.07 -12.65
N PRO A 203 -10.23 -3.09 -12.76
CA PRO A 203 -10.25 -1.98 -11.81
C PRO A 203 -10.59 -2.54 -10.44
N VAL A 204 -9.60 -2.56 -9.54
CA VAL A 204 -9.77 -3.21 -8.25
C VAL A 204 -9.51 -2.25 -7.12
N THR A 205 -10.60 -1.80 -6.53
CA THR A 205 -10.64 -1.38 -5.15
C THR A 205 -10.41 -2.64 -4.30
N LEU A 206 -9.16 -2.94 -3.99
CA LEU A 206 -8.80 -4.16 -3.28
C LEU A 206 -9.19 -4.05 -1.81
N GLN A 207 -9.56 -5.18 -1.24
CA GLN A 207 -9.77 -5.36 0.19
C GLN A 207 -9.16 -6.70 0.61
N ALA A 208 -8.58 -6.73 1.80
CA ALA A 208 -8.12 -7.95 2.42
C ALA A 208 -9.03 -8.27 3.61
N ARG A 209 -9.37 -9.54 3.78
CA ARG A 209 -10.18 -10.00 4.90
C ARG A 209 -9.43 -11.07 5.67
N ARG A 210 -9.36 -10.91 6.98
CA ARG A 210 -8.88 -11.92 7.93
C ARG A 210 -10.04 -12.70 8.51
N ILE A 211 -9.90 -14.02 8.54
CA ILE A 211 -10.83 -14.94 9.19
C ILE A 211 -10.21 -15.38 10.50
N TRP A 212 -11.01 -15.33 11.56
CA TRP A 212 -10.62 -15.72 12.91
C TRP A 212 -11.44 -16.94 13.34
N ALA A 213 -10.77 -17.98 13.83
CA ALA A 213 -11.41 -19.11 14.49
C ALA A 213 -12.06 -18.70 15.82
N GLU A 214 -12.89 -19.58 16.37
CA GLU A 214 -13.57 -19.36 17.66
C GLU A 214 -12.59 -19.17 18.83
N ASP A 215 -11.41 -19.81 18.76
CA ASP A 215 -10.34 -19.67 19.76
C ASP A 215 -9.57 -18.33 19.65
N GLY A 216 -9.97 -17.46 18.71
CA GLY A 216 -9.38 -16.15 18.49
C GLY A 216 -8.09 -16.16 17.66
N LYS A 217 -7.68 -17.30 17.10
CA LYS A 217 -6.54 -17.37 16.18
C LYS A 217 -6.94 -16.99 14.76
N PRO A 218 -6.08 -16.25 14.04
CA PRO A 218 -6.28 -16.01 12.62
C PRO A 218 -6.06 -17.33 11.87
N VAL A 219 -6.87 -17.60 10.85
CA VAL A 219 -6.80 -18.86 10.07
C VAL A 219 -6.64 -18.66 8.57
N ALA A 220 -7.00 -17.50 8.03
CA ALA A 220 -6.80 -17.20 6.61
C ALA A 220 -6.91 -15.71 6.34
N ASP A 221 -6.14 -15.21 5.37
CA ASP A 221 -6.36 -13.90 4.77
C ASP A 221 -6.74 -14.03 3.29
N ILE A 222 -7.83 -13.38 2.89
CA ILE A 222 -8.36 -13.46 1.53
C ILE A 222 -8.37 -12.06 0.93
N LEU A 223 -7.63 -11.90 -0.15
CA LEU A 223 -7.64 -10.71 -0.99
C LEU A 223 -8.78 -10.80 -2.00
N TYR A 224 -9.55 -9.73 -2.14
CA TYR A 224 -10.70 -9.69 -3.03
C TYR A 224 -10.98 -8.28 -3.53
N ARG A 225 -11.81 -8.16 -4.56
CA ARG A 225 -12.32 -6.87 -5.03
C ARG A 225 -13.49 -6.45 -4.16
N SER A 226 -13.50 -5.22 -3.64
CA SER A 226 -14.65 -4.74 -2.84
C SER A 226 -15.98 -4.87 -3.57
N ASP A 227 -15.95 -4.70 -4.88
CA ASP A 227 -17.15 -4.65 -5.73
C ASP A 227 -17.71 -6.04 -6.03
N ASP A 228 -16.91 -7.10 -5.86
CA ASP A 228 -17.34 -8.48 -6.06
C ASP A 228 -18.24 -9.01 -4.92
N GLY A 229 -18.35 -8.23 -3.84
CA GLY A 229 -18.97 -8.64 -2.58
C GLY A 229 -18.03 -9.49 -1.71
N ALA A 230 -18.58 -10.06 -0.63
CA ALA A 230 -17.82 -10.95 0.25
C ALA A 230 -17.36 -12.21 -0.51
N PRO A 231 -16.10 -12.66 -0.34
CA PRO A 231 -15.62 -13.93 -0.90
C PRO A 231 -16.47 -15.12 -0.45
N GLN A 232 -16.68 -16.08 -1.36
CA GLN A 232 -17.46 -17.30 -1.12
C GLN A 232 -16.76 -18.53 -1.72
N GLY A 233 -17.11 -19.72 -1.21
CA GLY A 233 -16.61 -20.99 -1.74
C GLY A 233 -15.15 -21.25 -1.34
N ARG A 234 -14.22 -20.87 -2.20
CA ARG A 234 -12.78 -21.18 -2.07
C ARG A 234 -11.90 -19.98 -2.40
N TYR A 235 -10.64 -20.06 -2.00
CA TYR A 235 -9.61 -19.08 -2.30
C TYR A 235 -8.31 -19.80 -2.69
N TRP A 236 -7.52 -19.15 -3.55
CA TRP A 236 -6.29 -19.69 -4.11
C TRP A 236 -5.08 -19.16 -3.34
N ILE A 237 -4.17 -20.06 -2.95
CA ILE A 237 -2.95 -19.76 -2.21
C ILE A 237 -1.77 -19.88 -3.15
N SER A 238 -1.09 -18.76 -3.40
CA SER A 238 0.03 -18.71 -4.34
C SER A 238 1.22 -19.56 -3.90
N SER A 239 1.58 -19.53 -2.61
CA SER A 239 2.73 -20.24 -2.07
C SER A 239 2.64 -21.77 -2.18
N GLN A 240 1.42 -22.30 -2.27
CA GLN A 240 1.15 -23.74 -2.36
C GLN A 240 0.53 -24.14 -3.72
N ASN A 241 0.29 -23.16 -4.59
CA ASN A 241 -0.47 -23.30 -5.83
C ASN A 241 -1.72 -24.19 -5.69
N THR A 242 -2.54 -23.91 -4.67
CA THR A 242 -3.68 -24.76 -4.32
C THR A 242 -4.91 -23.95 -3.93
N TRP A 243 -6.06 -24.61 -3.93
CA TRP A 243 -7.33 -24.05 -3.48
C TRP A 243 -7.69 -24.59 -2.11
N LEU A 244 -8.06 -23.70 -1.19
CA LEU A 244 -8.66 -24.08 0.08
C LEU A 244 -10.10 -23.58 0.15
N PRO A 245 -11.01 -24.32 0.82
CA PRO A 245 -12.32 -23.80 1.15
C PRO A 245 -12.16 -22.60 2.10
N ILE A 246 -13.01 -21.59 1.94
CA ILE A 246 -13.03 -20.44 2.86
C ILE A 246 -13.44 -20.94 4.25
N PRO A 247 -12.61 -20.77 5.30
CA PRO A 247 -12.94 -21.23 6.64
C PRO A 247 -14.16 -20.50 7.21
N GLN A 248 -14.89 -21.17 8.10
CA GLN A 248 -15.89 -20.51 8.94
C GLN A 248 -15.21 -19.78 10.10
N GLY A 249 -15.78 -18.65 10.52
CA GLY A 249 -15.26 -17.89 11.64
C GLY A 249 -15.69 -16.43 11.64
N ARG A 250 -15.18 -15.67 12.61
CA ARG A 250 -15.38 -14.21 12.66
C ARG A 250 -14.58 -13.57 11.54
N ILE A 251 -15.21 -12.65 10.83
CA ILE A 251 -14.66 -11.98 9.66
C ILE A 251 -14.23 -10.56 10.03
N GLU A 252 -13.08 -10.13 9.54
CA GLU A 252 -12.57 -8.77 9.70
C GLU A 252 -11.97 -8.27 8.39
N ASN A 253 -12.46 -7.13 7.87
CA ASN A 253 -11.82 -6.45 6.75
C ASN A 253 -10.62 -5.64 7.28
N LEU A 254 -9.45 -5.82 6.67
CA LEU A 254 -8.21 -5.24 7.15
C LEU A 254 -8.06 -3.77 6.77
N LEU A 255 -8.44 -3.36 5.55
CA LEU A 255 -8.39 -1.95 5.17
C LEU A 255 -9.60 -1.22 5.74
N ALA A 256 -9.32 -0.25 6.60
CA ALA A 256 -10.31 0.57 7.26
C ALA A 256 -10.25 2.04 6.76
N PRO A 257 -11.37 2.78 6.76
CA PRO A 257 -11.41 4.18 6.37
C PRO A 257 -10.46 5.03 7.19
N VAL A 258 -9.61 5.82 6.53
CA VAL A 258 -8.73 6.83 7.15
C VAL A 258 -9.15 8.22 6.74
N PHE A 259 -9.35 8.45 5.44
CA PHE A 259 -9.91 9.68 4.90
C PHE A 259 -11.14 9.41 4.05
N ARG A 260 -12.10 10.34 4.10
CA ARG A 260 -13.22 10.44 3.16
C ARG A 260 -13.33 11.86 2.64
N ASN A 261 -13.25 12.03 1.33
CA ASN A 261 -13.21 13.33 0.66
C ASN A 261 -12.20 14.30 1.32
N GLY A 262 -10.99 13.79 1.61
CA GLY A 262 -9.94 14.57 2.27
C GLY A 262 -10.12 14.85 3.77
N GLN A 263 -11.23 14.43 4.37
CA GLN A 263 -11.49 14.59 5.81
C GLN A 263 -11.16 13.31 6.57
N LEU A 264 -10.56 13.45 7.76
CA LEU A 264 -10.18 12.32 8.59
C LEU A 264 -11.45 11.59 9.09
N ALA A 265 -11.60 10.32 8.71
CA ALA A 265 -12.76 9.49 9.02
C ALA A 265 -12.66 8.80 10.40
N ARG A 266 -11.43 8.63 10.92
CA ARG A 266 -11.16 8.03 12.23
C ARG A 266 -9.95 8.67 12.89
N GLN A 267 -9.96 8.78 14.20
CA GLN A 267 -8.75 9.11 14.94
C GLN A 267 -7.80 7.89 14.94
N HIS A 268 -6.50 8.17 14.92
CA HIS A 268 -5.48 7.16 15.08
C HIS A 268 -5.28 6.86 16.57
N PRO A 269 -5.14 5.58 16.96
CA PRO A 269 -4.85 5.23 18.35
C PRO A 269 -3.50 5.82 18.77
N PRO A 270 -3.30 6.19 20.04
CA PRO A 270 -2.00 6.61 20.54
C PRO A 270 -0.94 5.50 20.35
N PRO A 271 0.36 5.85 20.24
CA PRO A 271 1.43 4.87 19.99
C PRO A 271 1.46 3.70 20.99
N ALA A 272 1.10 3.94 22.26
CA ALA A 272 1.04 2.89 23.28
C ALA A 272 -0.06 1.85 22.98
N GLU A 273 -1.23 2.29 22.54
CA GLU A 273 -2.34 1.41 22.16
C GLU A 273 -2.01 0.64 20.87
N ALA A 274 -1.43 1.31 19.88
CA ALA A 274 -0.96 0.66 18.65
C ALA A 274 0.09 -0.43 18.94
N ARG A 275 1.02 -0.16 19.87
CA ARG A 275 2.00 -1.16 20.34
C ARG A 275 1.32 -2.33 21.05
N GLN A 276 0.36 -2.07 21.93
CA GLN A 276 -0.37 -3.13 22.63
C GLN A 276 -1.16 -4.00 21.64
N TYR A 277 -1.83 -3.37 20.67
CA TYR A 277 -2.52 -4.06 19.59
C TYR A 277 -1.57 -4.91 18.74
N CYS A 278 -0.37 -4.40 18.43
CA CYS A 278 0.67 -5.17 17.76
C CYS A 278 1.06 -6.43 18.55
N LEU A 279 1.33 -6.31 19.85
CA LEU A 279 1.66 -7.45 20.70
C LEU A 279 0.53 -8.48 20.75
N GLN A 280 -0.73 -8.03 20.80
CA GLN A 280 -1.90 -8.92 20.75
C GLN A 280 -2.00 -9.65 19.41
N GLN A 281 -1.80 -8.96 18.29
CA GLN A 281 -1.79 -9.57 16.96
C GLN A 281 -0.72 -10.66 16.89
N GLN A 282 0.52 -10.35 17.29
CA GLN A 282 1.62 -11.30 17.30
C GLN A 282 1.34 -12.53 18.18
N ALA A 283 0.80 -12.33 19.39
CA ALA A 283 0.47 -13.43 20.29
C ALA A 283 -0.58 -14.38 19.68
N ARG A 284 -1.54 -13.86 18.90
CA ARG A 284 -2.56 -14.68 18.22
C ARG A 284 -2.00 -15.50 17.06
N PHE A 285 -0.98 -15.01 16.36
CA PHE A 285 -0.26 -15.78 15.33
C PHE A 285 0.71 -16.81 15.93
N GLY A 286 1.08 -16.72 17.21
CA GLY A 286 2.00 -17.63 17.88
C GLY A 286 3.48 -17.44 17.46
N GLY A 287 4.38 -18.15 18.15
CA GLY A 287 5.84 -17.97 18.01
C GLY A 287 6.47 -18.56 16.74
N GLY A 288 5.78 -19.44 16.00
CA GLY A 288 6.36 -20.15 14.85
C GLY A 288 5.42 -20.48 13.69
N VAL A 289 4.20 -19.92 13.64
CA VAL A 289 3.13 -20.43 12.74
C VAL A 289 3.00 -19.66 11.42
N ALA A 290 3.65 -18.52 11.25
CA ALA A 290 3.41 -17.70 10.04
C ALA A 290 4.05 -18.25 8.75
N GLU A 291 4.88 -19.30 8.78
CA GLU A 291 5.35 -19.97 7.54
C GLU A 291 4.24 -20.74 6.79
N SER A 292 3.18 -21.16 7.49
CA SER A 292 2.06 -21.93 6.91
C SER A 292 0.73 -21.19 6.92
N TYR A 293 0.72 -19.91 7.31
CA TYR A 293 -0.51 -19.12 7.34
C TYR A 293 -1.07 -18.92 5.93
N PRO A 294 -2.29 -19.40 5.63
CA PRO A 294 -2.78 -19.37 4.27
C PRO A 294 -3.35 -17.99 3.94
N TYR A 295 -2.67 -17.28 3.05
CA TYR A 295 -3.17 -16.04 2.45
C TYR A 295 -3.22 -16.16 0.93
N GLY A 296 -4.22 -15.55 0.31
CA GLY A 296 -4.49 -15.81 -1.10
C GLY A 296 -5.59 -14.97 -1.73
N LEU A 297 -5.93 -15.30 -2.98
CA LEU A 297 -6.93 -14.59 -3.77
C LEU A 297 -8.29 -15.27 -3.67
N SER A 298 -9.38 -14.49 -3.53
CA SER A 298 -10.72 -15.01 -3.75
C SER A 298 -10.85 -15.60 -5.16
N GLU A 299 -11.75 -16.57 -5.35
CA GLU A 299 -11.94 -17.21 -6.65
C GLU A 299 -12.21 -16.20 -7.78
N LYS A 300 -13.11 -15.24 -7.57
CA LYS A 300 -13.40 -14.19 -8.57
C LYS A 300 -12.17 -13.36 -8.91
N LEU A 301 -11.38 -12.97 -7.91
CA LEU A 301 -10.15 -12.20 -8.12
C LEU A 301 -9.09 -13.02 -8.88
N TYR A 302 -8.94 -14.29 -8.55
CA TYR A 302 -8.05 -15.20 -9.29
C TYR A 302 -8.49 -15.37 -10.74
N GLN A 303 -9.80 -15.56 -11.00
CA GLN A 303 -10.34 -15.71 -12.35
C GLN A 303 -10.12 -14.44 -13.20
N ALA A 304 -10.33 -13.27 -12.60
CA ALA A 304 -9.98 -11.99 -13.21
C ALA A 304 -8.49 -11.94 -13.56
N TRP A 305 -7.61 -12.26 -12.61
CA TRP A 305 -6.16 -12.30 -12.83
C TRP A 305 -5.77 -13.18 -14.01
N ILE A 306 -6.26 -14.43 -14.08
CA ILE A 306 -5.85 -15.36 -15.14
C ILE A 306 -6.49 -15.03 -16.51
N SER A 307 -7.66 -14.40 -16.53
CA SER A 307 -8.32 -13.96 -17.77
C SER A 307 -7.62 -12.75 -18.38
N ASP A 308 -7.11 -11.87 -17.52
CA ASP A 308 -6.33 -10.69 -17.89
C ASP A 308 -4.87 -11.03 -18.25
N ALA A 309 -4.35 -12.16 -17.75
CA ALA A 309 -3.03 -12.70 -18.06
C ALA A 309 -2.89 -13.28 -19.49
N ALA A 310 -3.50 -12.64 -20.50
CA ALA A 310 -3.08 -12.74 -21.90
C ALA A 310 -1.65 -12.18 -22.06
N LEU A 311 -0.69 -12.90 -21.49
CA LEU A 311 0.75 -12.67 -21.60
C LEU A 311 1.21 -12.93 -23.04
N PRO A 312 2.33 -12.33 -23.48
CA PRO A 312 3.07 -12.75 -24.66
C PRO A 312 3.29 -14.27 -24.62
N LYS A 313 3.09 -14.94 -25.77
CA LYS A 313 3.36 -16.37 -25.97
C LYS A 313 4.72 -16.76 -25.35
N GLY A 314 4.69 -17.55 -24.28
CA GLY A 314 5.89 -18.01 -23.57
C GLY A 314 5.63 -19.01 -22.46
N TYR A 315 4.46 -18.98 -21.83
CA TYR A 315 4.02 -20.02 -20.88
C TYR A 315 3.09 -21.02 -21.57
N SER A 316 3.66 -21.79 -22.50
CA SER A 316 3.09 -23.08 -22.90
C SER A 316 3.53 -24.12 -21.89
N GLU A 317 2.56 -24.76 -21.25
CA GLU A 317 2.63 -26.10 -20.63
C GLU A 317 3.76 -26.34 -19.62
N ILE A 318 3.44 -26.26 -18.32
CA ILE A 318 4.16 -27.01 -17.27
C ILE A 318 3.07 -27.55 -16.32
N PRO A 319 3.09 -28.85 -15.98
CA PRO A 319 1.93 -29.75 -15.92
C PRO A 319 1.00 -29.58 -14.71
#